data_AF-A0A959THR1-F1
#
_entry.id   AF-A0A959THR1-F1
#
_cell.length_a   1.000
_cell.length_b   1.000
_cell.length_c   1.000
_cell.angle_alpha   90.00
_cell.angle_beta   90.00
_cell.angle_gamma   90.00
#
_symmetry.space_group_name_H-M   'P 1'
#
loop_
_entity.id
_entity.type
_entity.pdbx_description
1 polymer ?
#
loop_
_entity_poly.entity_id
_entity_poly.type
_entity_poly.pdbx_seq_one_letter_code
_entity_poly.pdbx_strand_id
1 'polypeptide(L)'
;MLSSGQFSDPRSITTELVLDAGAIASGDTDGDGDPEIVVGGSAGLVLFENTDGQGTFQPVVVLDRSVYIWCEALHIVDVDHDGLADIVIEAEDIVWCRNLGGNVFSLPAPFPGTGVNHHKIAFDDYDGDGDQDAIM
;
A
#
# COMPACT_ATOMS: atom_id res chain seq x y z
N MET A 1 28.58 -3.26 8.11
CA MET A 1 28.77 -4.46 7.28
C MET A 1 27.42 -4.75 6.64
N LEU A 2 27.27 -4.55 5.33
CA LEU A 2 26.06 -4.97 4.63
C LEU A 2 26.21 -6.47 4.36
N SER A 3 25.27 -7.29 4.84
CA SER A 3 25.21 -8.71 4.48
C SER A 3 25.12 -8.81 2.96
N SER A 4 25.94 -9.67 2.35
CA SER A 4 25.76 -10.01 0.93
C SER A 4 24.37 -10.63 0.77
N GLY A 5 23.40 -9.85 0.32
CA GLY A 5 22.01 -10.30 0.18
C GLY A 5 21.97 -11.57 -0.67
N GLN A 6 21.49 -12.66 -0.08
CA GLN A 6 21.17 -13.88 -0.82
C GLN A 6 19.68 -13.80 -1.14
N PHE A 7 19.36 -13.69 -2.43
CA PHE A 7 17.98 -13.79 -2.92
C PHE A 7 17.70 -15.24 -3.30
N SER A 8 16.49 -15.72 -3.00
CA SER A 8 15.98 -16.98 -3.54
C SER A 8 15.70 -16.86 -5.04
N ASP A 9 15.40 -18.00 -5.68
CA ASP A 9 14.89 -17.98 -7.04
C ASP A 9 13.57 -17.17 -7.11
N PRO A 10 13.36 -16.39 -8.18
CA PRO A 10 12.16 -15.58 -8.31
C PRO A 10 10.91 -16.45 -8.37
N ARG A 11 9.85 -16.00 -7.70
CA ARG A 11 8.52 -16.61 -7.74
C ARG A 11 7.55 -15.71 -8.50
N SER A 12 6.75 -16.30 -9.38
CA SER A 12 5.69 -15.57 -10.08
C SER A 12 4.42 -15.59 -9.24
N ILE A 13 3.88 -14.40 -8.97
CA ILE A 13 2.55 -14.21 -8.39
C ILE A 13 1.66 -13.73 -9.54
N THR A 14 0.55 -14.42 -9.80
CA THR A 14 -0.35 -14.10 -10.91
C THR A 14 -1.78 -14.01 -10.41
N THR A 15 -2.55 -13.06 -10.93
CA THR A 15 -3.98 -12.93 -10.67
C THR A 15 -4.67 -12.34 -11.87
N GLU A 16 -5.94 -12.71 -12.07
CA GLU A 16 -6.83 -12.07 -13.04
C GLU A 16 -7.59 -10.87 -12.43
N LEU A 17 -7.36 -10.61 -11.13
CA LEU A 17 -8.05 -9.55 -10.40
C LEU A 17 -7.46 -8.16 -10.66
N VAL A 18 -6.20 -8.10 -11.10
CA VAL A 18 -5.52 -6.86 -11.46
C VAL A 18 -5.57 -6.71 -12.98
N LEU A 19 -6.24 -5.66 -13.44
CA LEU A 19 -6.21 -5.24 -14.84
C LEU A 19 -5.33 -4.01 -14.95
N ASP A 20 -4.47 -3.96 -15.98
CA ASP A 20 -3.53 -2.86 -16.24
C ASP A 20 -2.79 -2.38 -14.98
N ALA A 21 -2.03 -3.27 -14.35
CA ALA A 21 -1.23 -2.95 -13.17
C ALA A 21 -0.30 -1.76 -13.45
N GLY A 22 -0.42 -0.69 -12.67
CA GLY A 22 0.37 0.55 -12.81
C GLY A 22 1.28 0.84 -11.62
N ALA A 23 0.94 0.34 -10.44
CA ALA A 23 1.67 0.61 -9.21
C ALA A 23 1.71 -0.61 -8.28
N ILE A 24 2.74 -0.68 -7.45
CA ILE A 24 2.95 -1.74 -6.46
C ILE A 24 3.61 -1.16 -5.22
N ALA A 25 3.22 -1.63 -4.05
CA ALA A 25 3.85 -1.36 -2.76
C ALA A 25 3.91 -2.64 -1.91
N SER A 26 4.77 -2.65 -0.90
CA SER A 26 4.87 -3.74 0.08
C SER A 26 5.02 -3.20 1.49
N GLY A 27 4.36 -3.83 2.46
CA GLY A 27 4.36 -3.43 3.86
C GLY A 27 3.48 -4.36 4.69
N ASP A 28 3.70 -4.39 5.99
CA ASP A 28 2.92 -5.21 6.94
C ASP A 28 1.61 -4.49 7.26
N THR A 29 0.51 -5.02 6.72
CA THR A 29 -0.82 -4.41 6.76
C THR A 29 -1.78 -5.11 7.71
N ASP A 30 -1.47 -6.30 8.20
CA ASP A 30 -2.26 -6.97 9.24
C ASP A 30 -1.56 -7.06 10.60
N GLY A 31 -0.30 -6.63 10.68
CA GLY A 31 0.50 -6.55 11.90
C GLY A 31 1.09 -7.89 12.31
N ASP A 32 1.18 -8.87 11.42
CA ASP A 32 1.76 -10.18 11.73
C ASP A 32 3.29 -10.25 11.56
N GLY A 33 3.89 -9.19 11.03
CA GLY A 33 5.33 -9.03 10.81
C GLY A 33 5.80 -9.51 9.44
N ASP A 34 4.92 -10.04 8.60
CA ASP A 34 5.19 -10.45 7.24
C ASP A 34 4.70 -9.36 6.26
N PRO A 35 5.52 -8.93 5.28
CA PRO A 35 5.09 -7.87 4.38
C PRO A 35 4.12 -8.40 3.32
N GLU A 36 2.99 -7.71 3.18
CA GLU A 36 2.04 -7.87 2.07
C GLU A 36 2.55 -7.21 0.79
N ILE A 37 1.85 -7.49 -0.31
CA ILE A 37 1.99 -6.76 -1.56
C ILE A 37 0.65 -6.14 -1.93
N VAL A 38 0.61 -4.82 -2.15
CA VAL A 38 -0.55 -4.12 -2.72
C VAL A 38 -0.24 -3.78 -4.18
N VAL A 39 -1.14 -4.11 -5.09
CA VAL A 39 -1.05 -3.77 -6.51
C VAL A 39 -2.24 -2.92 -6.90
N GLY A 40 -1.96 -1.79 -7.54
CA GLY A 40 -2.97 -0.91 -8.13
C GLY A 40 -3.02 -1.04 -9.64
N GLY A 41 -4.23 -1.07 -10.18
CA GLY A 41 -4.48 -1.09 -11.62
C GLY A 41 -5.82 -0.45 -11.98
N SER A 42 -6.21 -0.55 -13.25
CA SER A 42 -7.43 0.06 -13.77
C SER A 42 -8.72 -0.49 -13.14
N ALA A 43 -8.66 -1.69 -12.56
CA ALA A 43 -9.79 -2.32 -11.85
C ALA A 43 -9.84 -2.04 -10.34
N GLY A 44 -8.89 -1.26 -9.80
CA GLY A 44 -8.78 -0.96 -8.36
C GLY A 44 -7.51 -1.54 -7.72
N LEU A 45 -7.58 -1.77 -6.41
CA LEU A 45 -6.49 -2.35 -5.62
C LEU A 45 -6.71 -3.83 -5.31
N VAL A 46 -5.63 -4.60 -5.41
CA VAL A 46 -5.56 -5.99 -4.95
C VAL A 46 -4.41 -6.10 -3.96
N LEU A 47 -4.73 -6.56 -2.75
CA LEU A 47 -3.75 -6.97 -1.76
C LEU A 47 -3.41 -8.44 -1.98
N PHE A 48 -2.17 -8.80 -1.77
CA PHE A 48 -1.69 -10.16 -1.72
C PHE A 48 -1.14 -10.39 -0.31
N GLU A 49 -1.86 -11.18 0.45
CA GLU A 49 -1.56 -11.54 1.85
C GLU A 49 -0.41 -12.55 1.89
N ASN A 50 0.65 -12.26 2.65
CA ASN A 50 1.79 -13.15 2.81
C ASN A 50 1.56 -14.15 3.96
N THR A 51 0.63 -15.07 3.75
CA THR A 51 0.10 -15.97 4.79
C THR A 51 1.09 -16.84 5.57
N ASP A 52 2.36 -16.95 5.12
CA ASP A 52 3.37 -17.81 5.74
C ASP A 52 4.72 -17.14 6.00
N GLY A 53 4.87 -15.84 5.69
CA GLY A 53 6.14 -15.13 5.81
C GLY A 53 7.26 -15.61 4.89
N GLN A 54 6.97 -16.58 4.02
CA GLN A 54 7.93 -17.18 3.09
C GLN A 54 7.61 -16.81 1.64
N GLY A 55 6.72 -15.84 1.42
CA GLY A 55 6.30 -15.36 0.12
C GLY A 55 5.27 -16.29 -0.55
N THR A 56 4.42 -16.94 0.24
CA THR A 56 3.20 -17.59 -0.26
C THR A 56 2.04 -16.62 -0.18
N PHE A 57 1.71 -16.04 -1.33
CA PHE A 57 0.73 -14.97 -1.42
C PHE A 57 -0.68 -15.47 -1.79
N GLN A 58 -1.70 -14.98 -1.10
CA GLN A 58 -3.12 -15.17 -1.44
C GLN A 58 -3.78 -13.83 -1.76
N PRO A 59 -4.55 -13.71 -2.86
CA PRO A 59 -5.16 -12.44 -3.21
C PRO A 59 -6.36 -12.13 -2.31
N VAL A 60 -6.37 -10.92 -1.75
CA VAL A 60 -7.47 -10.29 -1.03
C VAL A 60 -7.88 -9.03 -1.80
N VAL A 61 -9.17 -8.90 -2.12
CA VAL A 61 -9.67 -7.70 -2.83
C VAL A 61 -9.97 -6.64 -1.78
N VAL A 62 -9.20 -5.56 -1.79
CA VAL A 62 -9.28 -4.50 -0.78
C VAL A 62 -10.22 -3.36 -1.20
N LEU A 63 -10.33 -3.07 -2.49
CA LEU A 63 -11.25 -2.05 -2.99
C LEU A 63 -12.25 -2.62 -3.99
N ASP A 64 -13.52 -2.30 -3.77
CA ASP A 64 -14.58 -2.51 -4.76
C ASP A 64 -14.20 -1.81 -6.07
N ARG A 65 -14.41 -2.51 -7.19
CA ARG A 65 -14.04 -2.13 -8.56
C ARG A 65 -14.76 -0.87 -9.08
N SER A 66 -15.49 -0.18 -8.21
CA SER A 66 -16.32 0.98 -8.52
C SER A 66 -15.54 2.29 -8.52
N VAL A 67 -14.33 2.32 -7.94
CA VAL A 67 -13.44 3.49 -7.99
C VAL A 67 -12.33 3.23 -9.00
N TYR A 68 -12.54 3.67 -10.24
CA TYR A 68 -11.51 3.67 -11.28
C TYR A 68 -10.47 4.74 -10.95
N ILE A 69 -9.45 4.35 -10.20
CA ILE A 69 -8.32 5.22 -9.88
C ILE A 69 -7.17 4.80 -10.79
N TRP A 70 -6.73 5.70 -11.68
CA TRP A 70 -5.45 5.50 -12.35
C TRP A 70 -4.36 5.69 -11.31
N CYS A 71 -3.88 4.58 -10.76
CA CYS A 71 -2.88 4.59 -9.71
C CYS A 71 -1.49 4.78 -10.33
N GLU A 72 -0.84 5.89 -9.99
CA GLU A 72 0.54 6.20 -10.41
C GLU A 72 1.56 5.64 -9.42
N ALA A 73 1.26 5.69 -8.12
CA ALA A 73 2.08 5.13 -7.06
C ALA A 73 1.22 4.71 -5.86
N LEU A 74 1.80 3.83 -5.04
CA LEU A 74 1.23 3.35 -3.80
C LEU A 74 2.24 3.51 -2.68
N HIS A 75 1.74 3.83 -1.48
CA HIS A 75 2.53 3.83 -0.25
C HIS A 75 1.78 3.07 0.83
N ILE A 76 2.51 2.38 1.71
CA ILE A 76 1.97 1.69 2.88
C ILE A 76 2.59 2.34 4.11
N VAL A 77 1.77 3.05 4.89
CA VAL A 77 2.22 3.93 5.98
C VAL A 77 1.07 4.19 6.95
N ASP A 78 1.35 4.25 8.25
CA ASP A 78 0.38 4.61 9.29
C ASP A 78 0.16 6.14 9.27
N VAL A 79 -0.94 6.58 8.65
CA VAL A 79 -1.23 8.00 8.41
C VAL A 79 -1.94 8.65 9.60
N ASP A 80 -2.71 7.87 10.37
CA ASP A 80 -3.44 8.39 11.53
C ASP A 80 -2.92 7.98 12.90
N HIS A 81 -1.75 7.35 12.90
CA HIS A 81 -0.93 6.99 14.05
C HIS A 81 -1.69 6.03 14.99
N ASP A 82 -2.47 5.12 14.43
CA ASP A 82 -3.23 4.11 15.17
C ASP A 82 -2.50 2.75 15.29
N GLY A 83 -1.32 2.65 14.68
CA GLY A 83 -0.47 1.47 14.67
C GLY A 83 -0.80 0.48 13.55
N LEU A 84 -1.72 0.81 12.64
CA LEU A 84 -2.04 0.02 11.46
C LEU A 84 -1.57 0.77 10.21
N ALA A 85 -0.81 0.09 9.35
CA ALA A 85 -0.37 0.71 8.10
C ALA A 85 -1.55 0.88 7.13
N ASP A 86 -1.79 2.11 6.70
CA ASP A 86 -2.81 2.47 5.71
C ASP A 86 -2.27 2.33 4.28
N ILE A 87 -3.17 2.43 3.29
CA ILE A 87 -2.77 2.49 1.87
C ILE A 87 -3.00 3.91 1.35
N VAL A 88 -1.93 4.56 0.92
CA VAL A 88 -1.97 5.86 0.23
C VAL A 88 -1.82 5.62 -1.27
N ILE A 89 -2.68 6.27 -2.05
CA ILE A 89 -2.78 6.12 -3.49
C ILE A 89 -2.49 7.48 -4.13
N GLU A 90 -1.42 7.55 -4.91
CA GLU A 90 -1.20 8.67 -5.82
C GLU A 90 -1.97 8.44 -7.11
N ALA A 91 -2.86 9.36 -7.43
CA ALA A 91 -3.64 9.38 -8.66
C ALA A 91 -3.78 10.83 -9.14
N GLU A 92 -4.93 11.19 -9.74
CA GLU A 92 -5.24 12.59 -10.04
C GLU A 92 -5.18 13.46 -8.77
N ASP A 93 -5.78 12.95 -7.70
CA ASP A 93 -5.64 13.42 -6.32
C ASP A 93 -4.98 12.34 -5.46
N ILE A 94 -4.35 12.74 -4.36
CA ILE A 94 -3.87 11.80 -3.34
C ILE A 94 -5.04 11.41 -2.46
N VAL A 95 -5.32 10.11 -2.42
CA VAL A 95 -6.33 9.52 -1.55
C VAL A 95 -5.68 8.48 -0.65
N TRP A 96 -6.33 8.17 0.47
CA TRP A 96 -5.90 7.10 1.36
C TRP A 96 -7.08 6.20 1.72
N CYS A 97 -6.77 4.95 2.00
CA CYS A 97 -7.69 3.96 2.52
C CYS A 97 -7.19 3.59 3.91
N ARG A 98 -7.94 4.00 4.94
CA ARG A 98 -7.58 3.72 6.32
C ARG A 98 -7.68 2.22 6.59
N ASN A 99 -6.70 1.65 7.23
CA ASN A 99 -6.70 0.29 7.72
C ASN A 99 -7.59 0.18 8.97
N LEU A 100 -8.53 -0.76 8.93
CA LEU A 100 -9.47 -1.06 10.01
C LEU A 100 -9.10 -2.35 10.76
N GLY A 101 -7.96 -2.96 10.39
CA GLY A 101 -7.39 -4.17 10.94
C GLY A 101 -7.71 -5.43 10.13
N GLY A 102 -6.76 -6.37 10.12
CA GLY A 102 -6.93 -7.68 9.47
C GLY A 102 -7.20 -7.57 7.97
N ASN A 103 -6.44 -6.72 7.27
CA ASN A 103 -6.56 -6.50 5.82
C ASN A 103 -7.93 -5.92 5.38
N VAL A 104 -8.66 -5.27 6.28
CA VAL A 104 -9.91 -4.56 5.99
C VAL A 104 -9.63 -3.06 5.93
N PHE A 105 -10.01 -2.41 4.83
CA PHE A 105 -9.76 -0.97 4.64
C PHE A 105 -11.04 -0.17 4.41
N SER A 106 -11.00 1.11 4.74
CA SER A 106 -12.07 2.06 4.44
C SER A 106 -12.22 2.27 2.93
N LEU A 107 -13.33 2.90 2.54
CA LEU A 107 -13.42 3.50 1.20
C LEU A 107 -12.35 4.59 1.06
N PRO A 108 -11.87 4.86 -0.18
CA PRO A 108 -10.92 5.94 -0.43
C PRO A 108 -11.47 7.29 0.03
N ALA A 109 -10.65 8.04 0.75
CA ALA A 109 -10.93 9.41 1.17
C ALA A 109 -9.77 10.32 0.73
N PRO A 110 -9.99 11.65 0.60
CA PRO A 110 -8.88 12.58 0.39
C PRO A 110 -7.81 12.43 1.48
N PHE A 111 -6.54 12.51 1.10
CA PHE A 111 -5.43 12.46 2.04
C PHE A 111 -5.54 13.62 3.06
N PRO A 112 -5.43 13.36 4.37
CA PRO A 112 -5.64 14.37 5.40
C PRO A 112 -4.61 15.51 5.29
N GLY A 113 -4.98 16.71 5.72
CA GLY A 113 -4.07 17.86 5.73
C GLY A 113 -3.79 18.50 4.35
N THR A 114 -4.34 17.95 3.26
CA THR A 114 -4.23 18.56 1.92
C THR A 114 -5.38 19.54 1.67
N GLY A 115 -5.05 20.82 1.50
CA GLY A 115 -6.00 21.86 1.11
C GLY A 115 -6.05 22.13 -0.41
N VAL A 116 -5.18 21.45 -1.17
CA VAL A 116 -5.00 21.60 -2.62
C VAL A 116 -4.65 20.25 -3.24
N ASN A 117 -4.89 20.12 -4.54
CA ASN A 117 -4.53 18.93 -5.31
C ASN A 117 -3.00 18.83 -5.39
N HIS A 118 -2.44 17.86 -4.69
CA HIS A 118 -1.05 17.43 -4.86
C HIS A 118 -1.03 16.19 -5.77
N HIS A 119 0.01 16.06 -6.59
CA HIS A 119 0.17 14.92 -7.50
C HIS A 119 1.23 13.91 -7.04
N LYS A 120 2.01 14.26 -6.00
CA LYS A 120 3.13 13.47 -5.50
C LYS A 120 3.22 13.62 -3.99
N ILE A 121 3.62 12.54 -3.32
CA ILE A 121 3.89 12.51 -1.89
C ILE A 121 5.06 11.59 -1.62
N ALA A 122 5.87 11.94 -0.63
CA ALA A 122 6.89 11.08 -0.09
C ALA A 122 6.66 10.94 1.42
N PHE A 123 7.14 9.84 1.98
CA PHE A 123 7.09 9.55 3.42
C PHE A 123 8.51 9.30 3.93
N ASP A 124 8.88 9.96 5.01
CA ASP A 124 10.16 9.76 5.72
C ASP A 124 10.03 10.25 7.18
N ASP A 125 10.87 9.77 8.09
CA ASP A 125 10.94 10.28 9.48
C ASP A 125 11.76 11.58 9.47
N TYR A 126 11.11 12.69 9.10
CA TYR A 126 11.80 13.95 8.82
C TYR A 126 12.19 14.68 10.11
N ASP A 127 11.37 14.59 11.15
CA ASP A 127 11.64 15.25 12.43
C ASP A 127 12.35 14.38 13.49
N GLY A 128 12.47 13.06 13.24
CA GLY A 128 13.24 12.12 14.04
C GLY A 128 12.49 11.60 15.26
N ASP A 129 11.16 11.68 15.29
CA ASP A 129 10.33 11.16 16.37
C ASP A 129 9.92 9.69 16.19
N GLY A 130 10.19 9.13 15.01
CA GLY A 130 9.99 7.73 14.68
C GLY A 130 8.65 7.41 14.03
N ASP A 131 7.80 8.40 13.76
CA ASP A 131 6.69 8.26 12.80
C ASP A 131 7.12 8.67 11.37
N GLN A 132 6.24 8.48 10.38
CA GLN A 132 6.52 8.81 8.99
C GLN A 132 5.80 10.11 8.61
N ASP A 133 6.57 11.15 8.32
CA ASP A 133 6.06 12.43 7.87
C ASP A 133 5.68 12.42 6.38
N ALA A 134 4.52 12.99 6.07
CA ALA A 134 4.12 13.29 4.69
C ALA A 134 4.85 14.54 4.15
N ILE A 135 5.54 14.38 3.02
CA ILE A 135 6.27 15.44 2.32
C ILE A 135 5.62 15.64 0.94
N MET A 136 5.08 16.84 0.68
CA MET A 136 4.31 17.17 -0.54
C MET A 136 4.79 18.47 -1.19
#